data_AF-A0A9K3JBB0-F1
#
_entry.id   AF-A0A9K3JBB0-F1
#
_cell.length_a   1.000
_cell.length_b   1.000
_cell.length_c   1.000
_cell.angle_alpha   90.00
_cell.angle_beta   90.00
_cell.angle_gamma   90.00
#
_symmetry.space_group_name_H-M   'P 1'
#
loop_
_entity.id
_entity.type
_entity.pdbx_description
1 polymer ?
#
loop_
_entity_poly.entity_id
_entity_poly.type
_entity_poly.pdbx_seq_one_letter_code
_entity_poly.pdbx_strand_id
1 'polypeptide(L)'
;MSKPETRCNKRLVLQDESEHMKREIVASLLTEILLGLKESNKKTRNRAYEIIVEIGHACVDEDKGGNKENLYNFFNMVAGGLAGESPHMISAAVKGMARLTYEFNDLLSNAFDVLPSTFLLLQRKNREINKVRIF
;
A
#
# COMPACT_ATOMS: atom_id res chain seq x y z
N MET A 1 -10.46 -55.05 2.32
CA MET A 1 -11.42 -54.18 1.61
C MET A 1 -10.98 -52.73 1.82
N SER A 2 -10.21 -52.18 0.87
CA SER A 2 -9.59 -50.85 1.00
C SER A 2 -10.51 -49.78 0.40
N LYS A 3 -10.77 -48.73 1.19
CA LYS A 3 -11.63 -47.59 0.83
C LYS A 3 -11.06 -46.78 -0.35
N PRO A 4 -11.89 -46.22 -1.26
CA PRO A 4 -11.46 -45.33 -2.32
C PRO A 4 -11.76 -43.87 -1.96
N GLU A 5 -10.79 -43.09 -1.47
CA GLU A 5 -10.90 -41.63 -1.36
C GLU A 5 -9.54 -40.96 -1.62
N THR A 6 -9.25 -40.56 -2.87
CA THR A 6 -8.05 -39.75 -3.15
C THR A 6 -8.13 -38.88 -4.42
N ARG A 7 -9.32 -38.64 -4.98
CA ARG A 7 -9.47 -37.79 -6.18
C ARG A 7 -9.84 -36.33 -5.92
N CYS A 8 -10.30 -35.96 -4.72
CA CYS A 8 -10.81 -34.61 -4.46
C CYS A 8 -9.73 -33.59 -4.06
N ASN A 9 -8.57 -34.01 -3.54
CA ASN A 9 -7.60 -33.08 -2.92
C ASN A 9 -6.58 -32.47 -3.90
N LYS A 10 -6.42 -33.02 -5.12
CA LYS A 10 -5.44 -32.49 -6.08
C LYS A 10 -5.83 -31.12 -6.65
N ARG A 11 -7.13 -30.81 -6.72
CA ARG A 11 -7.60 -29.55 -7.32
C ARG A 11 -7.42 -28.34 -6.39
N LEU A 12 -7.57 -28.54 -5.08
CA LEU A 12 -7.36 -27.49 -4.08
C LEU A 12 -5.87 -27.15 -3.90
N VAL A 13 -4.99 -28.16 -3.88
CA VAL A 13 -3.53 -27.94 -3.74
C VAL A 13 -2.92 -27.25 -4.97
N LEU A 14 -3.35 -27.57 -6.19
CA LEU A 14 -2.85 -26.90 -7.40
C LEU A 14 -3.34 -25.45 -7.53
N GLN A 15 -4.51 -25.15 -6.96
CA GLN A 15 -5.09 -23.82 -6.95
C GLN A 15 -4.37 -22.94 -5.89
N ASP A 16 -3.99 -23.53 -4.75
CA ASP A 16 -3.19 -22.88 -3.71
C ASP A 16 -1.74 -22.58 -4.17
N GLU A 17 -1.07 -23.54 -4.83
CA GLU A 17 0.27 -23.37 -5.41
C GLU A 17 0.30 -22.27 -6.48
N SER A 18 -0.72 -22.21 -7.34
CA SER A 18 -0.83 -21.19 -8.39
C SER A 18 -1.05 -19.79 -7.82
N GLU A 19 -1.89 -19.66 -6.80
CA GLU A 19 -2.15 -18.37 -6.14
C GLU A 19 -0.98 -17.93 -5.24
N HIS A 20 -0.28 -18.87 -4.60
CA HIS A 20 0.93 -18.60 -3.83
C HIS A 20 2.05 -18.03 -4.72
N MET A 21 2.31 -18.68 -5.85
CA MET A 21 3.34 -18.23 -6.80
C MET A 21 3.01 -16.85 -7.39
N LYS A 22 1.73 -16.58 -7.69
CA LYS A 22 1.29 -15.23 -8.11
C LYS A 22 1.58 -14.19 -7.04
N ARG A 23 1.31 -14.49 -5.76
CA ARG A 23 1.59 -13.57 -4.65
C ARG A 23 3.07 -13.29 -4.49
N GLU A 24 3.94 -14.29 -4.65
CA GLU A 24 5.40 -14.11 -4.60
C GLU A 24 5.91 -13.24 -5.77
N ILE A 25 5.39 -13.45 -6.98
CA ILE A 25 5.74 -12.62 -8.14
C ILE A 25 5.30 -11.16 -7.89
N VAL A 26 4.08 -10.95 -7.40
CA VAL A 26 3.59 -9.60 -7.10
C VAL A 26 4.40 -8.95 -5.97
N ALA A 27 4.75 -9.70 -4.92
CA ALA A 27 5.54 -9.19 -3.81
C ALA A 27 6.97 -8.82 -4.22
N SER A 28 7.60 -9.62 -5.08
CA SER A 28 8.94 -9.32 -5.61
C SER A 28 8.93 -8.09 -6.52
N LEU A 29 7.96 -7.99 -7.44
CA LEU A 29 7.78 -6.82 -8.29
C LEU A 29 7.51 -5.55 -7.46
N LEU A 30 6.67 -5.65 -6.43
CA LEU A 30 6.38 -4.53 -5.54
C LEU A 30 7.65 -4.06 -4.80
N THR A 31 8.46 -5.01 -4.34
CA THR A 31 9.73 -4.70 -3.68
C THR A 31 10.69 -3.98 -4.62
N GLU A 32 10.79 -4.41 -5.88
CA GLU A 32 11.61 -3.75 -6.89
C GLU A 32 11.13 -2.32 -7.18
N ILE A 33 9.81 -2.13 -7.32
CA ILE A 33 9.21 -0.80 -7.50
C ILE A 33 9.54 0.11 -6.31
N LEU A 34 9.37 -0.39 -5.09
CA LEU A 34 9.67 0.38 -3.87
C LEU A 34 11.15 0.77 -3.80
N LEU A 35 12.06 -0.15 -4.07
CA LEU A 35 13.49 0.16 -4.15
C LEU A 35 13.78 1.19 -5.26
N GLY A 36 13.08 1.10 -6.39
CA GLY A 36 13.08 2.09 -7.47
C GLY A 36 12.77 3.52 -7.01
N LEU A 37 11.93 3.70 -5.98
CA LEU A 37 11.62 5.01 -5.39
C LEU A 37 12.82 5.67 -4.68
N LYS A 38 13.87 4.90 -4.41
CA LYS A 38 15.12 5.37 -3.79
C LYS A 38 16.28 5.48 -4.76
N GLU A 39 16.06 5.20 -6.04
CA GLU A 39 17.11 5.32 -7.05
C GLU A 39 17.67 6.74 -7.14
N SER A 40 18.98 6.84 -7.38
CA SER A 40 19.67 8.12 -7.53
C SER A 40 19.22 8.82 -8.81
N ASN A 41 19.03 8.03 -9.88
CA ASN A 41 18.55 8.51 -11.17
C ASN A 41 17.12 9.02 -11.06
N LYS A 42 16.94 10.32 -11.29
CA LYS A 42 15.63 10.99 -11.23
C LYS A 42 14.61 10.37 -12.20
N LYS A 43 15.03 9.94 -13.38
CA LYS A 43 14.11 9.34 -14.37
C LYS A 43 13.57 8.00 -13.87
N THR A 44 14.45 7.12 -13.39
CA THR A 44 14.06 5.81 -12.83
C THR A 44 13.14 5.98 -11.63
N ARG A 45 13.51 6.87 -10.70
CA ARG A 45 12.72 7.17 -9.52
C ARG A 45 11.33 7.71 -9.85
N ASN A 46 11.24 8.63 -10.82
CA ASN A 46 9.95 9.14 -11.29
C ASN A 46 9.11 8.05 -11.94
N ARG A 47 9.72 7.19 -12.76
CA ARG A 47 9.00 6.08 -13.39
C ARG A 47 8.45 5.10 -12.33
N ALA A 48 9.20 4.84 -11.27
CA ALA A 48 8.73 4.03 -10.15
C ALA A 48 7.53 4.68 -9.43
N TYR A 49 7.52 6.01 -9.24
CA TYR A 49 6.35 6.73 -8.70
C TYR A 49 5.14 6.70 -9.64
N GLU A 50 5.34 6.71 -10.95
CA GLU A 50 4.26 6.56 -11.93
C GLU A 50 3.67 5.15 -11.84
N ILE A 51 4.52 4.12 -11.88
CA ILE A 51 4.08 2.72 -11.83
C ILE A 51 3.30 2.41 -10.56
N ILE A 52 3.75 2.86 -9.38
CA ILE A 52 3.03 2.58 -8.12
C ILE A 52 1.63 3.21 -8.12
N VAL A 53 1.48 4.38 -8.74
CA VAL A 53 0.19 5.07 -8.88
C VAL A 53 -0.68 4.42 -9.95
N GLU A 54 -0.11 4.04 -11.09
CA GLU A 54 -0.79 3.29 -12.16
C GLU A 54 -1.39 1.98 -11.61
N ILE A 55 -0.64 1.26 -10.76
CA ILE A 55 -1.15 0.05 -10.08
C ILE A 55 -2.31 0.41 -9.14
N GLY A 56 -2.18 1.47 -8.34
CA GLY A 56 -3.26 1.92 -7.46
C GLY A 56 -4.55 2.27 -8.21
N HIS A 57 -4.43 2.94 -9.36
CA HIS A 57 -5.59 3.26 -10.22
C HIS A 57 -6.20 1.98 -10.81
N ALA A 58 -5.38 1.03 -11.25
CA ALA A 58 -5.86 -0.27 -11.70
C ALA A 58 -6.57 -1.07 -10.60
N CYS A 59 -6.20 -0.88 -9.32
CA CYS A 59 -6.88 -1.53 -8.20
C CYS A 59 -8.32 -1.02 -7.98
N VAL A 60 -8.62 0.23 -8.32
CA VAL A 60 -9.97 0.83 -8.16
C VAL A 60 -10.78 0.85 -9.45
N ASP A 61 -10.19 0.47 -10.57
CA ASP A 61 -10.80 0.48 -11.89
C ASP A 61 -11.87 -0.62 -12.03
N GLU A 62 -13.15 -0.24 -11.91
CA GLU A 62 -14.30 -1.16 -11.95
C GLU A 62 -14.37 -1.96 -13.27
N ASP A 63 -13.93 -1.38 -14.39
CA ASP A 63 -13.92 -2.05 -15.71
C ASP A 63 -12.93 -3.23 -15.74
N LYS A 64 -11.92 -3.21 -14.86
CA LYS A 64 -10.96 -4.30 -14.67
C LYS A 64 -11.31 -5.21 -13.50
N GLY A 65 -12.50 -5.05 -12.90
CA GLY A 65 -12.89 -5.74 -11.67
C GLY A 65 -12.22 -5.19 -10.41
N GLY A 66 -11.70 -3.96 -10.49
CA GLY A 66 -11.16 -3.21 -9.37
C GLY A 66 -12.26 -2.76 -8.40
N ASN A 67 -11.88 -2.60 -7.14
CA ASN A 67 -12.74 -2.06 -6.10
C ASN A 67 -11.89 -1.43 -4.98
N LYS A 68 -12.54 -0.79 -4.00
CA LYS A 68 -11.83 -0.19 -2.86
C LYS A 68 -11.05 -1.23 -2.04
N GLU A 69 -11.54 -2.47 -1.92
CA GLU A 69 -10.88 -3.54 -1.19
C GLU A 69 -9.53 -3.93 -1.81
N ASN A 70 -9.46 -3.99 -3.15
CA ASN A 70 -8.22 -4.24 -3.88
C ASN A 70 -7.21 -3.13 -3.63
N LEU A 71 -7.65 -1.88 -3.58
CA LEU A 71 -6.79 -0.76 -3.19
C LEU A 71 -6.30 -0.92 -1.74
N TYR A 72 -7.18 -1.24 -0.79
CA TYR A 72 -6.77 -1.51 0.59
C TYR A 72 -5.77 -2.66 0.70
N ASN A 73 -5.97 -3.75 -0.06
CA ASN A 73 -5.03 -4.87 -0.12
C ASN A 73 -3.67 -4.42 -0.69
N PHE A 74 -3.66 -3.59 -1.73
CA PHE A 74 -2.44 -3.01 -2.26
C PHE A 74 -1.70 -2.14 -1.24
N PHE A 75 -2.43 -1.27 -0.51
CA PHE A 75 -1.87 -0.50 0.61
C PHE A 75 -1.28 -1.41 1.69
N ASN A 76 -1.95 -2.51 2.04
CA ASN A 76 -1.44 -3.49 3.00
C ASN A 76 -0.16 -4.18 2.51
N MET A 77 -0.05 -4.49 1.21
CA MET A 77 1.18 -5.05 0.63
C MET A 77 2.34 -4.06 0.70
N VAL A 78 2.10 -2.78 0.39
CA VAL A 78 3.12 -1.73 0.52
C VAL A 78 3.50 -1.50 1.99
N ALA A 79 2.52 -1.51 2.90
CA ALA A 79 2.73 -1.42 4.34
C ALA A 79 3.49 -2.64 4.88
N GLY A 80 3.37 -3.81 4.26
CA GLY A 80 4.23 -4.97 4.54
C GLY A 80 5.72 -4.66 4.36
N GLY A 81 6.06 -3.76 3.43
CA GLY A 81 7.44 -3.25 3.27
C GLY A 81 7.98 -2.48 4.49
N LEU A 82 7.10 -2.02 5.39
CA LEU A 82 7.48 -1.40 6.68
C LEU A 82 7.89 -2.43 7.73
N ALA A 83 7.43 -3.68 7.60
CA ALA A 83 7.89 -4.79 8.41
C ALA A 83 9.25 -5.34 7.93
N GLY A 84 9.83 -4.76 6.87
CA GLY A 84 11.14 -5.14 6.37
C GLY A 84 12.25 -4.89 7.40
N GLU A 85 13.23 -5.81 7.45
CA GLU A 85 14.31 -5.77 8.45
C GLU A 85 15.32 -4.63 8.21
N SER A 86 15.42 -4.13 6.98
CA SER A 86 16.37 -3.09 6.61
C SER A 86 15.75 -1.69 6.66
N PRO A 87 16.40 -0.71 7.34
CA PRO A 87 16.02 0.71 7.26
C PRO A 87 15.93 1.23 5.82
N HIS A 88 16.68 0.61 4.90
CA HIS A 88 16.63 0.96 3.49
C HIS A 88 15.24 0.70 2.91
N MET A 89 14.66 -0.47 3.20
CA MET A 89 13.35 -0.91 2.71
C MET A 89 12.22 -0.14 3.40
N ILE A 90 12.30 0.05 4.72
CA ILE A 90 11.33 0.85 5.46
C ILE A 90 11.22 2.26 4.85
N SER A 91 12.35 2.91 4.58
CA SER A 91 12.38 4.23 3.94
C SER A 91 11.80 4.24 2.52
N ALA A 92 11.93 3.14 1.77
CA ALA A 92 11.35 2.99 0.44
C ALA A 92 9.83 2.84 0.52
N ALA A 93 9.34 1.97 1.41
CA ALA A 93 7.93 1.76 1.68
C ALA A 93 7.25 3.05 2.14
N VAL A 94 7.87 3.83 3.05
CA VAL A 94 7.33 5.14 3.47
C VAL A 94 7.16 6.12 2.29
N LYS A 95 8.11 6.16 1.35
CA LYS A 95 7.99 7.00 0.13
C LYS A 95 6.83 6.55 -0.75
N GLY A 96 6.67 5.24 -0.93
CA GLY A 96 5.56 4.66 -1.69
C GLY A 96 4.21 4.98 -1.05
N MET A 97 4.09 4.73 0.26
CA MET A 97 2.90 5.06 1.05
C MET A 97 2.54 6.54 0.96
N ALA A 98 3.53 7.43 1.13
CA ALA A 98 3.28 8.87 1.04
C ALA A 98 2.74 9.28 -0.34
N ARG A 99 3.27 8.71 -1.42
CA ARG A 99 2.77 8.97 -2.78
C ARG A 99 1.35 8.45 -2.97
N LEU A 100 1.07 7.22 -2.53
CA LEU A 100 -0.24 6.60 -2.66
C LEU A 100 -1.30 7.33 -1.84
N THR A 101 -1.02 7.64 -0.57
CA THR A 101 -1.95 8.39 0.29
C THR A 101 -2.26 9.77 -0.29
N TYR A 102 -1.28 10.44 -0.89
CA TYR A 102 -1.49 11.74 -1.53
C TYR A 102 -2.41 11.62 -2.77
N GLU A 103 -2.19 10.61 -3.61
CA GLU A 103 -2.96 10.38 -4.83
C GLU A 103 -4.40 9.96 -4.52
N PHE A 104 -4.59 9.02 -3.60
CA PHE A 104 -5.90 8.45 -3.25
C PHE A 104 -6.52 9.14 -2.02
N ASN A 105 -6.09 10.36 -1.70
CA ASN A 105 -6.55 11.08 -0.51
C ASN A 105 -8.05 11.31 -0.49
N ASP A 106 -8.70 11.49 -1.65
CA ASP A 106 -10.15 11.69 -1.71
C ASP A 106 -10.91 10.39 -1.42
N LEU A 107 -10.39 9.25 -1.92
CA LEU A 107 -10.92 7.93 -1.64
C LEU A 107 -10.75 7.55 -0.17
N LEU A 108 -9.64 7.96 0.44
CA LEU A 108 -9.39 7.82 1.87
C LEU A 108 -10.21 8.82 2.69
N SER A 109 -10.37 10.08 2.26
CA SER A 109 -11.17 11.11 2.95
C SER A 109 -12.62 10.69 3.05
N ASN A 110 -13.20 10.11 2.00
CA ASN A 110 -14.56 9.56 2.06
C ASN A 110 -14.70 8.41 3.08
N ALA A 111 -13.61 7.71 3.41
CA ALA A 111 -13.57 6.73 4.51
C ALA A 111 -13.26 7.38 5.87
N PHE A 112 -12.65 8.56 5.85
CA PHE A 112 -12.16 9.33 6.99
C PHE A 112 -12.98 10.62 7.24
N ASP A 113 -14.19 10.80 6.71
CA ASP A 113 -15.02 12.03 6.81
C ASP A 113 -15.37 12.46 8.26
N VAL A 114 -14.94 11.68 9.26
CA VAL A 114 -14.94 12.02 10.69
C VAL A 114 -13.69 12.80 11.15
N LEU A 115 -12.64 12.89 10.32
CA LEU A 115 -11.40 13.62 10.60
C LEU A 115 -11.48 15.15 10.54
N PRO A 116 -12.36 15.81 9.77
CA PRO A 116 -12.48 17.27 9.83
C PRO A 116 -12.77 17.74 11.25
N SER A 117 -13.59 17.00 12.00
CA SER A 117 -13.93 17.24 13.40
C SER A 117 -12.72 17.09 14.33
N THR A 118 -11.76 16.19 14.05
CA THR A 118 -10.55 16.00 14.88
C THR A 118 -9.39 16.91 14.45
N PHE A 119 -9.28 17.26 13.17
CA PHE A 119 -8.31 18.23 12.66
C PHE A 119 -8.62 19.65 13.15
N LEU A 120 -9.91 20.03 13.27
CA LEU A 120 -10.34 21.27 13.93
C LEU A 120 -9.99 21.30 15.42
N LEU A 121 -10.06 20.15 16.11
CA LEU A 121 -9.64 20.03 17.52
C LEU A 121 -8.12 20.10 17.69
N LEU A 122 -7.35 19.54 16.74
CA LEU A 122 -5.88 19.65 16.72
C LEU A 122 -5.41 21.08 16.39
N GLN A 123 -6.09 21.81 15.50
CA GLN A 123 -5.80 23.24 15.27
C GLN A 123 -6.17 24.12 16.48
N ARG A 124 -7.22 23.76 17.24
CA ARG A 124 -7.63 24.51 18.44
C ARG A 124 -6.66 24.39 19.62
N LYS A 125 -5.82 23.34 19.70
CA LYS A 125 -4.89 23.12 20.83
C LYS A 125 -3.48 23.70 20.67
N ASN A 126 -3.15 24.29 19.52
CA ASN A 126 -1.79 24.80 19.23
C ASN A 126 -1.66 26.33 19.21
N ARG A 127 -2.62 27.09 19.78
CA ARG A 127 -2.49 28.55 19.95
C ARG A 127 -2.22 29.02 21.38
N GLU A 128 -2.06 28.14 22.36
CA GLU A 128 -1.72 28.51 23.75
C GLU A 128 -0.23 28.39 24.11
N ILE A 129 0.64 28.05 23.14
CA ILE A 129 2.09 27.95 23.41
C ILE A 129 2.86 28.80 22.40
N ASN A 130 2.68 30.11 22.48
CA ASN A 130 3.77 31.04 22.25
C ASN A 130 3.82 32.01 23.43
N LYS A 131 4.59 31.56 24.41
CA LYS A 131 5.11 32.29 25.57
C LYS A 131 5.66 33.64 25.11
N VAL A 132 4.92 34.72 25.40
CA VAL A 132 5.44 36.09 25.27
C VAL A 132 6.43 36.30 26.42
N ARG A 133 7.72 36.12 26.12
CA ARG A 133 8.82 36.68 26.90
C ARG A 133 9.10 38.05 26.30
N ILE A 134 8.59 39.10 26.92
CA ILE A 134 9.04 40.47 26.65
C ILE A 134 9.62 40.98 27.97
N PHE A 135 10.87 41.44 27.88
CA PHE A 135 11.60 42.17 28.91
C PHE A 135 10.90 43.48 29.23
#